data_AF-A0A961LC30-F1
#
_entry.id   AF-A0A961LC30-F1
#
_cell.length_a   1.000
_cell.length_b   1.000
_cell.length_c   1.000
_cell.angle_alpha   90.00
_cell.angle_beta   90.00
_cell.angle_gamma   90.00
#
_symmetry.space_group_name_H-M   'P 1'
#
loop_
_entity.id
_entity.type
_entity.pdbx_description
1 polymer ?
#
loop_
_entity_poly.entity_id
_entity_poly.type
_entity_poly.pdbx_seq_one_letter_code
_entity_poly.pdbx_strand_id
1 'polypeptide(L)'
;MRRRSSLDRLLRVLMGASFALGIGLPALSFANGTLKPHEGCAVILVVDGDTVKMLCPAEGIVTARLLGLDTPEIFSPGCLGELGKGLMATARLNAALFSAAHI
;
A
#
# COMPACT_ATOMS: atom_id res chain seq x y z
N MET A 1 -9.30 -32.89 -24.59
CA MET A 1 -9.90 -31.61 -24.12
C MET A 1 -9.56 -31.41 -22.64
N ARG A 2 -8.60 -30.54 -22.32
CA ARG A 2 -8.22 -30.24 -20.93
C ARG A 2 -9.36 -29.42 -20.31
N ARG A 3 -10.20 -30.04 -19.46
CA ARG A 3 -11.23 -29.31 -18.68
C ARG A 3 -10.50 -28.18 -17.93
N ARG A 4 -10.67 -26.93 -18.38
CA ARG A 4 -10.29 -25.75 -17.57
C ARG A 4 -11.07 -25.87 -16.28
N SER A 5 -10.40 -26.25 -15.20
CA SER A 5 -11.06 -26.45 -13.92
C SER A 5 -11.41 -25.08 -13.33
N SER A 6 -12.45 -25.02 -12.51
CA SER A 6 -12.79 -23.85 -11.69
C SER A 6 -11.59 -23.39 -10.84
N LEU A 7 -10.75 -24.35 -10.46
CA LEU A 7 -9.49 -24.21 -9.76
C LEU A 7 -8.45 -23.39 -10.54
N ASP A 8 -8.32 -23.61 -11.85
CA ASP A 8 -7.40 -22.83 -12.71
C ASP A 8 -7.80 -21.35 -12.78
N ARG A 9 -9.12 -21.06 -12.77
CA ARG A 9 -9.61 -19.68 -12.74
C ARG A 9 -9.34 -19.04 -11.39
N LEU A 10 -9.65 -19.75 -10.30
CA LEU A 10 -9.39 -19.27 -8.95
C LEU A 10 -7.91 -18.95 -8.75
N LEU A 11 -7.02 -19.85 -9.15
CA LEU A 11 -5.58 -19.67 -9.02
C LEU A 11 -5.08 -18.42 -9.77
N ARG A 12 -5.57 -18.18 -10.99
CA ARG A 12 -5.23 -16.97 -11.76
C ARG A 12 -5.71 -15.69 -11.10
N VAL A 13 -6.92 -15.71 -10.53
CA VAL A 13 -7.46 -14.56 -9.79
C VAL A 13 -6.62 -14.28 -8.56
N LEU A 14 -6.25 -15.31 -7.79
CA LEU A 14 -5.41 -15.16 -6.62
C LEU A 14 -4.02 -14.64 -6.99
N MET A 15 -3.38 -15.18 -8.03
CA MET A 15 -2.10 -14.66 -8.53
C MET A 15 -2.20 -13.20 -8.97
N GLY A 16 -3.26 -12.84 -9.70
CA GLY A 16 -3.49 -11.47 -10.14
C GLY A 16 -3.69 -10.52 -8.96
N ALA A 17 -4.46 -10.92 -7.94
CA ALA A 17 -4.67 -10.15 -6.73
C ALA A 17 -3.36 -9.96 -5.94
N SER A 18 -2.58 -11.03 -5.76
CA SER A 18 -1.28 -10.96 -5.08
C SER A 18 -0.30 -10.04 -5.82
N PHE A 19 -0.25 -10.10 -7.16
CA PHE A 19 0.58 -9.21 -7.96
C PHE A 19 0.13 -7.75 -7.85
N ALA A 20 -1.18 -7.50 -7.96
CA ALA A 20 -1.76 -6.17 -7.83
C ALA A 20 -1.47 -5.56 -6.46
N LEU A 21 -1.59 -6.33 -5.38
CA LEU A 21 -1.32 -5.83 -4.02
C LEU A 21 0.19 -5.71 -3.71
N GLY A 22 1.00 -6.66 -4.16
CA GLY A 22 2.43 -6.70 -3.83
C GLY A 22 3.33 -5.81 -4.70
N ILE A 23 2.93 -5.53 -5.94
CA ILE A 23 3.73 -4.72 -6.89
C ILE A 23 2.89 -3.58 -7.46
N GLY A 24 1.67 -3.87 -7.93
CA GLY A 24 0.83 -2.89 -8.63
C GLY A 24 0.55 -1.65 -7.78
N LEU A 25 -0.02 -1.84 -6.58
CA LEU A 25 -0.37 -0.76 -5.68
C LEU A 25 0.87 0.02 -5.20
N PRO A 26 1.96 -0.62 -4.71
CA PRO A 26 3.22 0.07 -4.40
C PRO A 26 3.78 0.92 -5.55
N ALA A 27 3.76 0.39 -6.78
CA ALA A 27 4.24 1.13 -7.95
C ALA A 27 3.37 2.37 -8.25
N LEU A 28 2.06 2.26 -8.07
CA LEU A 28 1.14 3.40 -8.20
C LEU A 28 1.37 4.44 -7.10
N SER A 29 1.59 4.03 -5.85
CA SER A 29 1.92 4.94 -4.74
C SER A 29 3.22 5.70 -5.02
N PHE A 30 4.23 5.01 -5.56
CA PHE A 30 5.50 5.64 -5.96
C PHE A 30 5.32 6.66 -7.09
N ALA A 31 4.58 6.30 -8.14
CA ALA A 31 4.27 7.22 -9.22
C ALA A 31 3.48 8.43 -8.72
N ASN A 32 2.50 8.22 -7.83
CA ASN A 32 1.70 9.28 -7.26
C ASN A 32 2.53 10.25 -6.41
N GLY A 33 3.44 9.74 -5.56
CA GLY A 33 4.35 10.56 -4.76
C GLY A 33 5.36 11.36 -5.58
N THR A 34 5.80 10.83 -6.72
CA THR A 34 6.79 11.51 -7.59
C THR A 34 6.14 12.49 -8.57
N LEU A 35 4.90 12.25 -9.00
CA LEU A 35 4.21 13.09 -9.98
C LEU A 35 3.38 14.22 -9.36
N LYS A 36 2.89 14.05 -8.12
CA LYS A 36 2.08 15.10 -7.49
C LYS A 36 2.95 16.24 -6.96
N PRO A 37 2.45 17.50 -7.05
CA PRO A 37 3.15 18.64 -6.46
C PRO A 37 3.26 18.48 -4.94
N HIS A 38 4.47 18.67 -4.43
CA HIS A 38 4.82 18.55 -3.01
C HIS A 38 5.81 19.65 -2.62
N GLU A 39 5.67 20.17 -1.41
CA GLU A 39 6.65 21.08 -0.81
C GLU A 39 7.37 20.34 0.31
N GLY A 40 8.60 19.86 0.05
CA GLY A 40 9.39 19.09 1.01
C GLY A 40 9.36 17.59 0.73
N CYS A 41 9.05 16.78 1.74
CA CYS A 41 9.04 15.32 1.62
C CYS A 41 7.74 14.82 0.98
N ALA A 42 7.84 13.93 -0.01
CA ALA A 42 6.67 13.31 -0.64
C ALA A 42 6.49 11.86 -0.20
N VAL A 43 5.26 11.44 0.09
CA VAL A 43 4.94 10.04 0.38
C VAL A 43 5.02 9.20 -0.90
N ILE A 44 5.93 8.23 -0.94
CA ILE A 44 6.18 7.37 -2.11
C ILE A 44 5.74 5.92 -1.91
N LEU A 45 5.51 5.47 -0.67
CA LEU A 45 5.02 4.12 -0.39
C LEU A 45 4.24 4.10 0.91
N VAL A 46 3.12 3.37 0.92
CA VAL A 46 2.41 3.02 2.15
C VAL A 46 2.87 1.63 2.58
N VAL A 47 3.43 1.53 3.78
CA VAL A 47 3.90 0.25 4.36
C VAL A 47 2.74 -0.43 5.07
N ASP A 48 2.07 0.32 5.95
CA ASP A 48 0.85 -0.08 6.65
C ASP A 48 -0.05 1.15 6.90
N GLY A 49 -1.08 1.02 7.74
CA GLY A 49 -2.10 2.06 7.90
C GLY A 49 -1.63 3.33 8.62
N ASP A 50 -0.43 3.33 9.21
CA ASP A 50 0.19 4.49 9.87
C ASP A 50 1.69 4.65 9.54
N THR A 51 2.29 3.75 8.78
CA THR A 51 3.69 3.81 8.37
C THR A 51 3.81 4.03 6.87
N VAL A 52 4.62 5.01 6.49
CA VAL A 52 4.89 5.38 5.09
C VAL A 52 6.39 5.48 4.84
N LYS A 53 6.80 5.31 3.58
CA LYS A 53 8.10 5.81 3.11
C LYS A 53 7.90 7.11 2.37
N MET A 54 8.79 8.06 2.65
CA MET A 54 8.81 9.37 2.03
C MET A 54 10.14 9.59 1.32
N LEU A 55 10.11 10.35 0.23
CA LEU A 55 11.29 10.87 -0.42
C LEU A 55 11.47 12.32 -0.03
N CYS A 56 12.56 12.62 0.68
CA CYS A 56 12.91 13.96 1.14
C CYS A 56 14.12 14.48 0.37
N PRO A 57 14.18 15.78 0.02
CA PRO A 57 15.27 16.35 -0.76
C PRO A 57 16.66 16.22 -0.14
N ALA A 58 16.78 16.30 1.19
CA ALA A 58 18.08 16.26 1.88
C ALA A 58 18.43 14.87 2.42
N GLU A 59 17.43 14.10 2.86
CA GLU A 59 17.62 12.82 3.55
C GLU A 59 17.43 11.61 2.63
N GLY A 60 16.89 11.80 1.43
CA GLY A 60 16.53 10.71 0.52
C GLY A 60 15.29 9.95 1.00
N ILE A 61 15.31 8.62 0.89
CA ILE A 61 14.15 7.79 1.28
C ILE A 61 14.18 7.54 2.79
N VAL A 62 13.18 8.07 3.50
CA VAL A 62 13.01 7.89 4.94
C VAL A 62 11.72 7.15 5.24
N THR A 63 11.66 6.45 6.37
CA THR A 63 10.41 5.88 6.90
C THR A 63 9.83 6.85 7.93
N ALA A 64 8.53 7.13 7.85
CA ALA A 64 7.83 7.98 8.80
C ALA A 64 6.56 7.31 9.31
N ARG A 65 6.18 7.67 10.54
CA ARG A 65 4.97 7.19 11.21
C ARG A 65 4.00 8.35 11.42
N LEU A 66 2.72 8.12 11.12
CA LEU A 66 1.66 9.10 11.31
C LEU A 66 1.36 9.25 12.80
N LEU A 67 1.67 10.43 13.35
CA LEU A 67 1.44 10.70 14.77
C LEU A 67 -0.05 10.77 15.09
N GLY A 68 -0.44 10.21 16.24
CA GLY A 68 -1.84 10.19 16.69
C GLY A 68 -2.70 9.09 16.05
N LEU A 69 -2.11 8.27 15.17
CA LEU A 69 -2.71 7.06 14.62
C LEU A 69 -1.82 5.86 14.97
N ASP A 70 -2.46 4.73 15.27
CA ASP A 70 -1.80 3.44 15.50
C ASP A 70 -2.71 2.40 14.87
N THR A 71 -2.27 1.78 13.78
CA THR A 71 -3.10 0.84 13.01
C THR A 71 -2.60 -0.60 13.18
N PRO A 72 -3.48 -1.59 12.99
CA PRO A 72 -3.07 -2.98 13.01
C PRO A 72 -1.97 -3.30 11.99
N GLU A 73 -0.93 -4.00 12.45
CA GLU A 73 0.22 -4.38 11.63
C GLU A 73 -0.15 -5.40 10.54
N ILE A 74 0.36 -5.21 9.32
CA ILE A 74 0.17 -6.16 8.21
C ILE A 74 1.32 -7.17 8.13
N PHE A 75 2.53 -6.76 8.52
CA PHE A 75 3.71 -7.61 8.38
C PHE A 75 3.73 -8.76 9.40
N SER A 76 3.33 -8.48 10.63
CA SER A 76 3.31 -9.45 11.74
C SER A 76 2.00 -9.40 12.54
N PRO A 77 0.85 -9.70 11.91
CA PRO A 77 -0.43 -9.69 12.60
C PRO A 77 -0.47 -10.83 13.63
N GLY A 78 -0.96 -10.56 14.84
CA GLY A 78 -1.22 -11.57 15.85
C GLY A 78 -2.42 -12.47 15.52
N CYS A 79 -3.33 -12.01 14.65
CA CYS A 79 -4.45 -12.84 14.15
C CYS A 79 -4.98 -12.40 12.78
N LEU A 80 -5.80 -13.24 12.13
CA LEU A 80 -6.40 -12.93 10.82
C LEU A 80 -7.33 -11.70 10.85
N GLY A 81 -8.00 -11.46 11.97
CA GLY A 81 -8.87 -10.28 12.14
C GLY A 81 -8.05 -8.98 12.18
N GLU A 82 -6.86 -9.03 12.77
CA GLU A 82 -5.91 -7.93 12.80
C GLU A 82 -5.37 -7.65 11.40
N LEU A 83 -4.93 -8.70 10.70
CA LEU A 83 -4.49 -8.60 9.30
C LEU A 83 -5.56 -7.96 8.41
N GLY A 84 -6.82 -8.38 8.55
CA GLY A 84 -7.93 -7.82 7.79
C GLY A 84 -8.12 -6.31 8.04
N LYS A 85 -8.05 -5.88 9.31
CA LYS A 85 -8.15 -4.46 9.67
C LYS A 85 -6.93 -3.66 9.19
N GLY A 86 -5.73 -4.21 9.28
CA GLY A 86 -4.50 -3.59 8.78
C GLY A 86 -4.56 -3.36 7.27
N LEU A 87 -4.99 -4.38 6.51
CA LEU A 87 -5.18 -4.26 5.06
C LEU A 87 -6.24 -3.19 4.72
N MET A 88 -7.32 -3.09 5.47
CA MET A 88 -8.34 -2.04 5.29
C MET A 88 -7.78 -0.64 5.58
N ALA A 89 -7.01 -0.49 6.65
CA ALA A 89 -6.36 0.78 7.01
C ALA A 89 -5.39 1.23 5.91
N THR A 90 -4.55 0.33 5.42
CA THR A 90 -3.61 0.58 4.32
C THR A 90 -4.28 0.94 3.02
N ALA A 91 -5.37 0.24 2.66
CA ALA A 91 -6.16 0.58 1.49
C ALA A 91 -6.77 1.99 1.63
N ARG A 92 -7.24 2.34 2.82
CA ARG A 92 -7.83 3.65 3.10
C ARG A 92 -6.80 4.77 3.06
N LEU A 93 -5.60 4.56 3.60
CA LEU A 93 -4.51 5.52 3.51
C LEU A 93 -4.07 5.74 2.06
N ASN A 94 -3.90 4.67 1.27
CA ASN A 94 -3.61 4.80 -0.17
C ASN A 94 -4.70 5.61 -0.90
N ALA A 95 -5.97 5.32 -0.65
CA ALA A 95 -7.07 6.06 -1.27
C ALA A 95 -7.06 7.55 -0.89
N ALA A 96 -6.78 7.87 0.37
CA ALA A 96 -6.64 9.26 0.83
C ALA A 96 -5.51 9.98 0.10
N LEU A 97 -4.32 9.36 0.02
CA LEU A 97 -3.16 9.91 -0.70
C LEU A 97 -3.42 10.05 -2.21
N PHE A 98 -4.09 9.10 -2.84
CA PHE A 98 -4.48 9.23 -4.25
C PHE A 98 -5.49 10.34 -4.49
N SER A 99 -6.38 10.61 -3.53
CA SER A 99 -7.37 11.70 -3.64
C SER A 99 -6.82 13.09 -3.28
N ALA A 100 -5.68 13.16 -2.59
CA ALA A 100 -5.11 14.43 -2.16
C ALA A 100 -4.62 15.28 -3.34
N ALA A 101 -4.86 16.59 -3.31
CA ALA A 101 -4.38 17.50 -4.36
C ALA A 101 -2.86 17.72 -4.31
N HIS A 102 -2.29 17.66 -3.10
CA HIS A 102 -0.89 17.82 -2.77
C HIS A 102 -0.46 16.72 -1.82
N ILE A 103 0.79 16.30 -1.90
CA ILE A 103 1.39 15.25 -1.07
C ILE A 103 2.68 15.75 -0.46
#